data_AF-A0A3M1I4G9-F1
#
_entry.id   AF-A0A3M1I4G9-F1
#
_cell.length_a   1.000
_cell.length_b   1.000
_cell.length_c   1.000
_cell.angle_alpha   90.00
_cell.angle_beta   90.00
_cell.angle_gamma   90.00
#
_symmetry.space_group_name_H-M   'P 1'
#
loop_
_entity.id
_entity.type
_entity.pdbx_description
1 polymer ?
#
loop_
_entity_poly.entity_id
_entity_poly.type
_entity_poly.pdbx_seq_one_letter_code
_entity_poly.pdbx_strand_id
1 'polypeptide(L)'
;MKKYFLVFIPLFLHAVPDQWDLLSQKEKLTLEEAAFFIASYKGYTCSQGCLKVLRDQHIDNSNQKSSDFLTRATLAQWLHRSFQLPKGLWYSITGWGRYAHADMQALGIMSSSKGDFNFVSGEALIGILETAAEKEAFYRGNQSPNALKSFASKKTNTRSVP
;
A
#
# COMPACT_ATOMS: atom_id res chain seq x y z
N MET A 1 35.33 15.53 33.65
CA MET A 1 34.80 15.46 32.27
C MET A 1 33.42 14.81 32.32
N LYS A 2 32.35 15.61 32.18
CA LYS A 2 30.96 15.13 32.26
C LYS A 2 30.53 14.60 30.90
N LYS A 3 30.19 13.31 30.83
CA LYS A 3 29.59 12.68 29.65
C LYS A 3 28.11 13.07 29.60
N TYR A 4 27.70 13.85 28.61
CA TYR A 4 26.29 14.05 28.29
C TYR A 4 25.81 12.80 27.56
N PHE A 5 25.10 11.92 28.28
CA PHE A 5 24.31 10.86 27.70
C PHE A 5 23.09 11.53 27.06
N LEU A 6 23.14 11.79 25.75
CA LEU A 6 21.97 12.18 24.98
C LEU A 6 21.01 11.00 25.01
N VAL A 7 20.05 11.06 25.92
CA VAL A 7 18.86 10.21 25.92
C VAL A 7 18.13 10.50 24.62
N PHE A 8 18.22 9.57 23.68
CA PHE A 8 17.39 9.57 22.48
C PHE A 8 15.96 9.23 22.95
N ILE A 9 15.19 10.26 23.30
CA ILE A 9 13.77 10.13 23.59
C ILE A 9 13.12 9.76 22.24
N PRO A 10 12.44 8.62 22.08
CA PRO A 10 11.60 8.37 20.92
C PRO A 10 10.33 9.22 21.08
N LEU A 11 10.46 10.51 20.83
CA LEU A 11 9.41 11.52 20.98
C LEU A 11 8.54 11.54 19.72
N PHE A 12 8.03 10.37 19.30
CA PHE A 12 7.09 10.24 18.19
C PHE A 12 6.10 9.08 18.39
N LEU A 13 5.82 8.70 19.64
CA LEU A 13 4.78 7.71 19.96
C LEU A 13 3.44 8.34 20.39
N HIS A 14 3.25 9.64 20.13
CA HIS A 14 1.98 10.36 20.31
C HIS A 14 1.63 11.13 19.02
N ALA A 15 1.70 10.48 17.86
CA ALA A 15 1.04 10.98 16.66
C ALA A 15 -0.48 10.75 16.78
N VAL A 16 -1.08 11.59 17.62
CA VAL A 16 -2.40 12.25 17.51
C VAL A 16 -3.51 11.47 16.77
N PRO A 17 -4.41 10.79 17.49
CA PRO A 17 -5.68 10.29 16.94
C PRO A 17 -6.44 11.37 16.14
N ASP A 18 -6.42 12.62 16.60
CA ASP A 18 -7.11 13.74 15.93
C ASP A 18 -6.59 14.02 14.51
N GLN A 19 -5.31 13.77 14.21
CA GLN A 19 -4.78 13.99 12.85
C GLN A 19 -5.23 12.91 11.88
N TRP A 20 -5.47 11.69 12.35
CA TRP A 20 -6.03 10.61 11.54
C TRP A 20 -7.45 10.92 11.11
N ASP A 21 -8.27 11.42 12.04
CA ASP A 21 -9.65 11.82 11.76
C ASP A 21 -9.73 13.04 10.84
N LEU A 22 -8.81 14.00 10.98
CA LEU A 22 -8.75 15.16 10.09
C LEU A 22 -8.29 14.80 8.68
N LEU A 23 -7.36 13.86 8.54
CA LEU A 23 -6.87 13.44 7.22
C LEU A 23 -7.84 12.48 6.54
N SER A 24 -8.55 11.62 7.27
CA SER A 24 -9.54 10.70 6.72
C SER A 24 -10.69 11.43 6.01
N GLN A 25 -11.07 12.61 6.52
CA GLN A 25 -12.12 13.46 5.96
C GLN A 25 -11.71 14.24 4.71
N LYS A 26 -10.43 14.25 4.33
CA LYS A 26 -9.97 14.99 3.14
C LYS A 26 -10.37 14.29 1.85
N GLU A 27 -11.01 15.03 0.95
CA GLU A 27 -11.35 14.55 -0.40
C GLU A 27 -10.13 14.30 -1.28
N LYS A 28 -9.04 15.03 -1.06
CA LYS A 28 -7.78 14.94 -1.83
C LYS A 28 -6.60 15.10 -0.87
N LEU A 29 -5.74 14.09 -0.83
CA LEU A 29 -4.51 14.14 -0.04
C LEU A 29 -3.35 14.70 -0.86
N THR A 30 -2.54 15.54 -0.23
CA THR A 30 -1.22 15.88 -0.79
C THR A 30 -0.27 14.69 -0.67
N LEU A 31 0.82 14.68 -1.45
CA LEU A 31 1.85 13.65 -1.34
C LEU A 31 2.49 13.64 0.06
N GLU A 32 2.62 14.80 0.70
CA GLU A 32 3.16 14.93 2.06
C GLU A 32 2.21 14.36 3.11
N GLU A 33 0.93 14.68 3.01
CA GLU A 33 -0.11 14.14 3.89
C GLU A 33 -0.23 12.63 3.73
N ALA A 34 -0.23 12.13 2.49
CA ALA A 34 -0.23 10.70 2.21
C ALA A 34 1.01 10.01 2.78
N ALA A 35 2.20 10.59 2.64
CA ALA A 35 3.43 10.01 3.18
C ALA A 35 3.39 9.94 4.71
N PHE A 36 2.88 10.99 5.37
CA PHE A 36 2.68 11.00 6.81
C PHE A 36 1.68 9.93 7.25
N PHE A 37 0.58 9.80 6.52
CA PHE A 37 -0.47 8.82 6.76
C PHE A 37 0.06 7.39 6.66
N ILE A 38 0.79 7.10 5.59
CA ILE A 38 1.40 5.80 5.33
C ILE A 38 2.47 5.43 6.36
N ALA A 39 3.33 6.40 6.74
CA ALA A 39 4.34 6.18 7.77
C ALA A 39 3.70 5.80 9.11
N SER A 40 2.57 6.45 9.42
CA SER A 40 1.79 6.20 10.63
C SER A 40 1.04 4.85 10.59
N TYR A 41 0.58 4.40 9.41
CA TYR A 41 -0.31 3.24 9.25
C TYR A 41 0.30 1.88 9.67
N LYS A 42 1.63 1.75 9.79
CA LYS A 42 2.26 0.45 10.14
C LYS A 42 3.52 0.55 11.00
N GLY A 43 3.76 1.67 11.67
CA GLY A 43 5.03 1.89 12.38
C GLY A 43 6.25 1.87 11.44
N TYR A 44 6.05 2.16 10.14
CA TYR A 44 7.13 2.36 9.18
C TYR A 44 7.80 3.70 9.50
N THR A 45 8.89 3.65 10.27
CA THR A 45 9.62 4.80 10.83
C THR A 45 10.40 5.65 9.81
N CYS A 46 9.91 5.83 8.59
CA CYS A 46 10.57 6.69 7.62
C CYS A 46 9.58 7.48 6.75
N SER A 47 9.00 8.54 7.34
CA SER A 47 8.17 9.52 6.63
C SER A 47 8.92 10.18 5.47
N GLN A 48 10.21 10.49 5.65
CA GLN A 48 11.10 11.06 4.63
C GLN A 48 11.32 10.08 3.45
N GLY A 49 11.53 8.79 3.75
CA GLY A 49 11.68 7.75 2.74
C GLY A 49 10.40 7.51 1.96
N CYS A 50 9.25 7.48 2.64
CA CYS A 50 7.95 7.33 2.00
C CYS A 50 7.63 8.51 1.07
N LEU A 51 7.88 9.74 1.51
CA LEU A 51 7.66 10.93 0.71
C LEU A 51 8.56 10.95 -0.53
N LYS A 52 9.85 10.60 -0.37
CA LYS A 52 10.78 10.51 -1.50
C LYS A 52 10.30 9.47 -2.51
N VAL A 53 9.92 8.27 -2.07
CA VAL A 53 9.43 7.22 -2.97
C VAL A 53 8.16 7.66 -3.70
N LEU A 54 7.21 8.30 -3.00
CA LEU A 54 6.00 8.82 -3.62
C LEU A 54 6.30 9.94 -4.63
N ARG A 55 7.24 10.85 -4.31
CA ARG A 55 7.67 11.92 -5.24
C ARG A 55 8.39 11.36 -6.47
N ASP A 56 9.34 10.45 -6.29
CA ASP A 56 10.09 9.83 -7.40
C ASP A 56 9.12 9.09 -8.35
N GLN A 57 8.14 8.38 -7.79
CA GLN A 57 7.09 7.70 -8.57
C GLN A 57 6.12 8.66 -9.25
N HIS A 58 5.81 9.78 -8.61
CA HIS A 58 5.01 10.82 -9.22
C HIS A 58 5.71 11.41 -10.46
N ILE A 59 7.04 11.58 -10.40
CA ILE A 59 7.87 12.10 -11.49
C ILE A 59 8.03 11.09 -12.63
N ASP A 60 8.15 9.79 -12.35
CA ASP A 60 8.30 8.75 -13.40
C ASP A 60 7.07 8.62 -14.32
N ASN A 61 5.91 9.15 -13.91
CA ASN A 61 4.72 9.23 -14.77
C ASN A 61 4.77 10.44 -15.75
N SER A 62 5.96 10.94 -16.08
CA SER A 62 6.29 12.23 -16.73
C SER A 62 5.85 12.38 -18.19
N ASN A 63 4.55 12.49 -18.39
CA ASN A 63 3.98 13.53 -19.26
C ASN A 63 3.02 14.46 -18.49
N GLN A 64 3.04 14.41 -17.15
CA GLN A 64 2.16 15.20 -16.29
C GLN A 64 2.88 16.38 -15.66
N LYS A 65 2.19 17.53 -15.63
CA LYS A 65 2.50 18.62 -14.69
C LYS A 65 2.47 18.01 -13.29
N SER A 66 3.60 18.08 -12.58
CA SER A 66 3.73 17.63 -11.19
C SER A 66 2.56 18.18 -10.37
N SER A 67 1.67 17.31 -9.95
CA SER A 67 0.58 17.65 -9.04
C SER A 67 1.05 17.33 -7.62
N ASP A 68 0.89 18.27 -6.71
CA ASP A 68 1.24 18.03 -5.30
C ASP A 68 0.32 17.01 -4.62
N PHE A 69 -0.71 16.51 -5.33
CA PHE A 69 -1.72 15.58 -4.83
C PHE A 69 -1.43 14.12 -5.18
N LEU A 70 -1.79 13.23 -4.26
CA LEU A 70 -1.66 11.80 -4.46
C LEU A 70 -2.69 11.29 -5.48
N THR A 71 -2.19 10.78 -6.61
CA THR A 71 -3.00 10.07 -7.60
C THR A 71 -3.05 8.57 -7.29
N ARG A 72 -4.08 7.89 -7.81
CA ARG A 72 -4.21 6.43 -7.67
C ARG A 72 -3.08 5.67 -8.35
N ALA A 73 -2.58 6.15 -9.49
CA ALA A 73 -1.43 5.59 -10.18
C ALA A 73 -0.16 5.62 -9.31
N THR A 74 0.14 6.77 -8.69
CA THR A 74 1.29 6.91 -7.78
C THR A 74 1.13 6.00 -6.55
N LEU A 75 -0.06 5.96 -5.94
CA LEU A 75 -0.32 5.07 -4.81
C LEU A 75 -0.16 3.59 -5.19
N ALA A 76 -0.64 3.18 -6.37
CA ALA A 76 -0.55 1.79 -6.83
C ALA A 76 0.90 1.36 -7.06
N GLN A 77 1.75 2.23 -7.63
CA GLN A 77 3.19 1.97 -7.75
C GLN A 77 3.84 1.80 -6.38
N TRP A 78 3.47 2.64 -5.41
CA TRP A 78 3.96 2.54 -4.04
C TRP A 78 3.55 1.20 -3.41
N LEU A 79 2.29 0.79 -3.55
CA LEU A 79 1.78 -0.49 -3.02
C LEU A 79 2.57 -1.70 -3.56
N HIS A 80 2.87 -1.75 -4.86
CA HIS A 80 3.66 -2.85 -5.42
C HIS A 80 5.11 -2.91 -4.95
N ARG A 81 5.68 -1.79 -4.49
CA ARG A 81 7.03 -1.74 -3.91
C ARG A 81 7.02 -2.08 -2.42
N SER A 82 5.97 -1.67 -1.72
CA SER A 82 5.87 -1.79 -0.26
C SER A 82 5.24 -3.11 0.19
N PHE A 83 4.36 -3.70 -0.62
CA PHE A 83 3.69 -4.96 -0.35
C PHE A 83 4.14 -6.02 -1.34
N GLN A 84 4.22 -7.28 -0.89
CA GLN A 84 4.53 -8.45 -1.72
C GLN A 84 3.29 -8.90 -2.52
N LEU A 85 2.69 -7.97 -3.27
CA LEU A 85 1.55 -8.24 -4.14
C LEU A 85 2.01 -8.75 -5.52
N PRO A 86 1.25 -9.66 -6.14
CA PRO A 86 1.55 -10.12 -7.50
C PRO A 86 1.51 -8.94 -8.48
N LYS A 87 2.42 -8.96 -9.46
CA LYS A 87 2.58 -7.91 -10.48
C LYS A 87 2.13 -8.46 -11.82
N GLY A 88 1.39 -7.66 -12.58
CA GLY A 88 1.03 -7.95 -13.95
C GLY A 88 2.22 -7.73 -14.89
N LEU A 89 2.20 -8.44 -16.03
CA LEU A 89 3.29 -8.42 -17.02
C LEU A 89 3.65 -7.00 -17.48
N TRP A 90 2.64 -6.18 -17.77
CA TRP A 90 2.85 -4.82 -18.27
C TRP A 90 3.52 -3.91 -17.24
N TYR A 91 3.13 -4.02 -15.96
CA TYR A 91 3.80 -3.27 -14.90
C TYR A 91 5.22 -3.78 -14.67
N SER A 92 5.45 -5.10 -14.72
CA SER A 92 6.79 -5.68 -14.61
C SER A 92 7.77 -5.20 -15.68
N ILE A 93 7.29 -4.96 -16.91
CA ILE A 93 8.12 -4.51 -18.04
C ILE A 93 8.34 -2.99 -18.00
N THR A 94 7.27 -2.22 -17.78
CA THR A 94 7.30 -0.76 -17.97
C THR A 94 7.56 0.02 -16.69
N GLY A 95 7.15 -0.51 -15.54
CA GLY A 95 7.10 0.22 -14.27
C GLY A 95 6.07 1.35 -14.22
N TRP A 96 5.20 1.52 -15.23
CA TRP A 96 4.30 2.69 -15.31
C TRP A 96 3.09 2.61 -14.37
N GLY A 97 2.66 3.76 -13.85
CA GLY A 97 1.63 3.83 -12.82
C GLY A 97 0.24 3.41 -13.27
N ARG A 98 -0.10 3.62 -14.55
CA ARG A 98 -1.37 3.13 -15.13
C ARG A 98 -1.51 1.61 -15.06
N TYR A 99 -0.41 0.87 -15.24
CA TYR A 99 -0.43 -0.60 -15.18
C TYR A 99 -0.41 -1.08 -13.73
N ALA A 100 0.32 -0.42 -12.85
CA ALA A 100 0.21 -0.65 -11.40
C ALA A 100 -1.24 -0.47 -10.92
N HIS A 101 -1.93 0.58 -11.38
CA HIS A 101 -3.33 0.83 -11.04
C HIS A 101 -4.25 -0.27 -11.56
N ALA A 102 -4.07 -0.70 -12.82
CA ALA A 102 -4.83 -1.81 -13.40
C ALA A 102 -4.64 -3.12 -12.61
N ASP A 103 -3.42 -3.41 -12.17
CA ASP A 103 -3.11 -4.57 -11.33
C ASP A 103 -3.83 -4.48 -9.97
N MET A 104 -3.82 -3.30 -9.31
CA MET A 104 -4.55 -3.09 -8.06
C MET A 104 -6.08 -3.25 -8.23
N GLN A 105 -6.62 -2.85 -9.37
CA GLN A 105 -8.03 -3.06 -9.70
C GLN A 105 -8.34 -4.55 -9.90
N ALA A 106 -7.49 -5.28 -10.63
CA ALA A 106 -7.63 -6.71 -10.83
C ALA A 106 -7.56 -7.51 -9.51
N LEU A 107 -6.77 -7.03 -8.55
CA LEU A 107 -6.67 -7.62 -7.21
C LEU A 107 -7.85 -7.27 -6.29
N GLY A 108 -8.74 -6.36 -6.71
CA GLY A 108 -9.83 -5.85 -5.91
C GLY A 108 -9.39 -4.92 -4.77
N ILE A 109 -8.16 -4.38 -4.84
CA ILE A 109 -7.63 -3.43 -3.85
C ILE A 109 -8.14 -2.01 -4.14
N MET A 110 -8.28 -1.68 -5.43
CA MET A 110 -8.77 -0.38 -5.88
C MET A 110 -10.04 -0.54 -6.70
N SER A 111 -11.02 0.36 -6.51
CA SER A 111 -12.22 0.40 -7.37
C SER A 111 -11.89 0.61 -8.86
N SER A 112 -12.63 -0.09 -9.72
CA SER A 112 -12.63 0.05 -11.19
C SER A 112 -13.31 1.32 -11.69
N SER A 113 -14.17 1.95 -10.88
CA SER A 113 -14.98 3.11 -11.29
C SER A 113 -14.22 4.43 -11.36
N LYS A 114 -12.97 4.48 -10.89
CA LYS A 114 -12.14 5.69 -10.88
C LYS A 114 -10.92 5.49 -11.77
N GLY A 115 -10.60 6.50 -12.56
CA GLY A 115 -9.41 6.52 -13.42
C GLY A 115 -8.11 6.59 -12.61
N ASP A 116 -7.01 6.22 -13.25
CA ASP A 116 -5.65 6.20 -12.70
C ASP A 116 -5.15 7.57 -12.23
N PHE A 117 -5.60 8.65 -12.89
CA PHE A 117 -5.25 10.03 -12.53
C PHE A 117 -6.16 10.68 -11.49
N ASN A 118 -7.19 9.98 -11.02
CA ASN A 118 -8.04 10.52 -9.96
C ASN A 118 -7.25 10.59 -8.64
N PHE A 119 -7.54 11.63 -7.85
CA PHE A 119 -6.95 11.81 -6.53
C PHE A 119 -7.52 10.82 -5.52
N VAL A 120 -6.73 10.56 -4.48
CA VAL A 120 -7.09 9.66 -3.38
C VAL A 120 -7.54 10.50 -2.18
N SER A 121 -8.72 10.20 -1.64
CA SER A 121 -9.21 10.74 -0.37
C SER A 121 -8.60 9.99 0.81
N GLY A 122 -8.62 10.59 2.00
CA GLY A 122 -8.12 9.95 3.22
C GLY A 122 -8.81 8.62 3.52
N GLU A 123 -10.14 8.61 3.55
CA GLU A 123 -10.93 7.40 3.74
C GLU A 123 -10.58 6.32 2.68
N ALA A 124 -10.46 6.71 1.41
CA ALA A 124 -10.09 5.77 0.36
C ALA A 124 -8.67 5.22 0.57
N LEU A 125 -7.73 6.03 1.04
CA LEU A 125 -6.37 5.59 1.34
C LEU A 125 -6.37 4.51 2.44
N ILE A 126 -7.13 4.71 3.52
CA ILE A 126 -7.25 3.71 4.61
C ILE A 126 -7.74 2.38 4.06
N GLY A 127 -8.89 2.37 3.38
CA GLY A 127 -9.49 1.14 2.87
C GLY A 127 -8.59 0.44 1.84
N ILE A 128 -7.86 1.19 1.01
CA ILE A 128 -6.89 0.65 0.07
C ILE A 128 -5.73 -0.02 0.82
N LEU A 129 -5.20 0.60 1.86
CA LEU A 129 -4.08 0.07 2.64
C LEU A 129 -4.48 -1.19 3.43
N GLU A 130 -5.68 -1.22 4.01
CA GLU A 130 -6.25 -2.39 4.70
C GLU A 130 -6.41 -3.55 3.73
N THR A 131 -7.09 -3.31 2.61
CA THR A 131 -7.30 -4.34 1.59
C THR A 131 -5.98 -4.85 1.02
N ALA A 132 -5.00 -3.96 0.79
CA ALA A 132 -3.68 -4.36 0.33
C ALA A 132 -2.95 -5.24 1.36
N ALA A 133 -3.04 -4.92 2.65
CA ALA A 133 -2.47 -5.73 3.72
C ALA A 133 -3.11 -7.11 3.82
N GLU A 134 -4.44 -7.20 3.70
CA GLU A 134 -5.17 -8.47 3.67
C GLU A 134 -4.76 -9.34 2.47
N LYS A 135 -4.68 -8.73 1.28
CA LYS A 135 -4.25 -9.44 0.07
C LYS A 135 -2.82 -9.92 0.18
N GLU A 136 -1.91 -9.10 0.69
CA GLU A 136 -0.53 -9.51 0.93
C GLU A 136 -0.46 -10.71 1.89
N ALA A 137 -1.21 -10.69 3.00
CA ALA A 137 -1.26 -11.79 3.95
C ALA A 137 -1.80 -13.08 3.29
N PHE A 138 -2.85 -12.97 2.47
CA PHE A 138 -3.39 -14.09 1.70
C PHE A 138 -2.35 -14.70 0.75
N TYR A 139 -1.64 -13.87 -0.02
CA TYR A 139 -0.63 -14.36 -0.95
C TYR A 139 0.60 -14.94 -0.25
N ARG A 140 1.05 -14.34 0.86
CA ARG A 140 2.14 -14.91 1.68
C ARG A 140 1.74 -16.24 2.32
N GLY A 141 0.51 -16.36 2.80
CA GLY A 141 -0.02 -17.62 3.37
C GLY A 141 -0.09 -18.76 2.34
N ASN A 142 -0.44 -18.45 1.10
CA ASN A 142 -0.49 -19.42 0.00
C ASN A 142 0.89 -19.75 -0.61
N GLN A 143 1.93 -18.99 -0.29
CA GLN A 143 3.31 -19.32 -0.66
C GLN A 143 3.98 -20.31 0.33
N SER A 144 3.28 -20.75 1.39
CA SER A 144 3.77 -21.82 2.26
C SER A 144 3.55 -23.20 1.61
N PRO A 145 4.61 -24.01 1.38
CA PRO A 145 4.51 -25.32 0.71
C PRO A 145 3.64 -26.36 1.47
N ASN A 146 3.14 -26.04 2.67
CA ASN A 146 2.24 -26.89 3.43
C ASN A 146 0.74 -26.64 3.19
N ALA A 147 0.34 -25.50 2.63
CA ALA A 147 -1.08 -25.20 2.38
C ALA A 147 -1.67 -25.99 1.19
N LEU A 148 -0.84 -26.39 0.23
CA LEU A 148 -1.25 -27.19 -0.93
C LEU A 148 -1.47 -28.68 -0.59
N LYS A 149 -0.88 -29.19 0.49
CA LYS A 149 -1.08 -30.59 0.92
C LYS A 149 -2.41 -30.82 1.63
N SER A 150 -2.97 -29.80 2.30
CA SER A 150 -4.26 -29.94 3.00
C SER A 150 -5.47 -29.99 2.06
N PHE A 151 -5.36 -29.39 0.86
CA PHE A 151 -6.39 -29.47 -0.17
C PHE A 151 -6.30 -30.75 -1.02
N ALA A 152 -5.11 -31.28 -1.29
CA ALA A 152 -4.95 -32.53 -2.02
C ALA A 152 -5.34 -33.77 -1.19
N SER A 153 -5.21 -33.71 0.14
CA SER A 153 -5.55 -34.85 1.02
C SER A 153 -7.04 -34.97 1.37
N LYS A 154 -7.87 -33.95 1.10
CA LYS A 154 -9.31 -33.97 1.44
C LYS A 154 -10.23 -34.52 0.34
N LYS A 155 -9.70 -34.86 -0.84
CA LYS A 155 -10.52 -35.23 -2.01
C LYS A 155 -10.63 -36.74 -2.28
N THR A 156 -10.12 -37.61 -1.41
CA THR A 156 -10.08 -39.08 -1.65
C THR A 156 -10.80 -39.93 -0.62
N ASN A 157 -11.57 -39.38 0.33
CA ASN A 157 -12.27 -40.22 1.30
C ASN A 157 -13.76 -39.91 1.47
N THR A 158 -14.52 -40.14 0.41
CA THR A 158 -15.97 -40.38 0.50
C THR A 158 -16.44 -41.26 -0.67
N ARG A 159 -16.09 -42.54 -0.63
CA ARG A 159 -16.85 -43.57 -1.35
C ARG A 159 -16.80 -44.93 -0.65
N SER A 160 -17.71 -45.11 0.31
CA SER A 160 -18.26 -46.40 0.75
C SER A 160 -19.60 -46.05 1.44
N VAL A 161 -20.73 -46.12 0.72
CA VAL A 161 -21.66 -47.28 0.63
C VAL A 161 -22.31 -47.54 2.00
N PRO A 162 -23.66 -47.51 2.09
CA PRO A 162 -24.46 -48.69 1.75
C PRO A 162 -25.17 -48.62 0.40
#